data_AF-A0A2V7X7Y2-F1
#
_entry.id   AF-A0A2V7X7Y2-F1
#
_cell.length_a   1.000
_cell.length_b   1.000
_cell.length_c   1.000
_cell.angle_alpha   90.00
_cell.angle_beta   90.00
_cell.angle_gamma   90.00
#
_symmetry.space_group_name_H-M   'P 1'
#
loop_
_entity.id
_entity.type
_entity.pdbx_description
1 polymer ?
#
loop_
_entity_poly.entity_id
_entity_poly.type
_entity_poly.pdbx_seq_one_letter_code
_entity_poly.pdbx_strand_id
1 'polypeptide(L)'
;MVASGLACNVLGQAVLARYQLTGQESPFPSAGDLFYVLAYPLVGAALVQFLRAYNEAGYPMGSRTERATLLVVTVVVCAALAFIVLRPVVLSDLPPAQKALSAAYPLLDLALLVPLAILLRMTWRFRGGSVGTAWMIVLSGFVFMCAGDVLFAYFTALGKTGLDPFVHAAYILAYGLIAAGMRRHLALVES
;
A
#
# COMPACT_ATOMS: atom_id res chain seq x y z
N MET A 1 -9.85 11.23 -3.60
CA MET A 1 -8.90 10.79 -2.55
C MET A 1 -7.85 9.82 -3.07
N VAL A 2 -8.22 8.71 -3.74
CA VAL A 2 -7.21 7.81 -4.36
C VAL A 2 -6.27 8.58 -5.28
N ALA A 3 -6.80 9.37 -6.22
CA ALA A 3 -6.00 10.17 -7.13
C ALA A 3 -5.06 11.14 -6.40
N SER A 4 -5.52 11.76 -5.31
CA SER A 4 -4.71 12.65 -4.48
C SER A 4 -3.58 11.91 -3.78
N GLY A 5 -3.84 10.71 -3.22
CA GLY A 5 -2.81 9.87 -2.64
C GLY A 5 -1.77 9.41 -3.66
N LEU A 6 -2.22 9.01 -4.86
CA LEU A 6 -1.32 8.68 -5.97
C LEU A 6 -0.52 9.90 -6.44
N ALA A 7 -1.13 11.09 -6.47
CA ALA A 7 -0.42 12.33 -6.80
C ALA A 7 0.67 12.65 -5.76
N CYS A 8 0.42 12.41 -4.47
CA CYS A 8 1.45 12.48 -3.43
C CYS A 8 2.60 11.51 -3.72
N ASN A 9 2.31 10.24 -4.09
CA ASN A 9 3.36 9.30 -4.47
C ASN A 9 4.16 9.76 -5.71
N VAL A 10 3.50 10.35 -6.71
CA VAL A 10 4.18 10.94 -7.88
C VAL A 10 5.09 12.10 -7.48
N LEU A 11 4.64 12.99 -6.60
CA LEU A 11 5.45 14.10 -6.10
C LEU A 11 6.66 13.60 -5.30
N GLY A 12 6.46 12.61 -4.42
CA GLY A 12 7.56 11.96 -3.70
C GLY A 12 8.57 11.34 -4.66
N GLN A 13 8.08 10.61 -5.66
CA GLN A 13 8.95 9.99 -6.68
C GLN A 13 9.68 11.02 -7.53
N ALA A 14 9.05 12.17 -7.85
CA ALA A 14 9.70 13.26 -8.57
C ALA A 14 10.86 13.86 -7.77
N VAL A 15 10.73 13.94 -6.44
CA VAL A 15 11.84 14.35 -5.57
C VAL A 15 12.99 13.35 -5.64
N LEU A 16 12.71 12.04 -5.59
CA LEU A 16 13.76 11.01 -5.67
C LEU A 16 14.38 10.92 -7.06
N ALA A 17 13.58 11.10 -8.12
CA ALA A 17 14.03 11.01 -9.51
C ALA A 17 15.19 11.95 -9.81
N ARG A 18 15.24 13.14 -9.18
CA ARG A 18 16.37 14.08 -9.37
C ARG A 18 17.72 13.46 -8.97
N TYR A 19 17.75 12.68 -7.89
CA TYR A 19 18.97 12.04 -7.39
C TYR A 19 19.35 10.87 -8.31
N GLN A 20 18.35 10.04 -8.64
CA GLN A 20 18.53 8.88 -9.52
C GLN A 20 19.03 9.27 -10.92
N LEU A 21 18.46 10.32 -11.52
CA LEU A 21 18.85 10.81 -12.84
C LEU A 21 20.24 11.48 -12.86
N THR A 22 20.72 11.96 -11.72
CA THR A 22 22.05 12.57 -11.58
C THR A 22 23.09 11.58 -11.06
N GLY A 23 22.73 10.31 -10.87
CA GLY A 23 23.61 9.28 -10.33
C GLY A 23 23.99 9.48 -8.86
N GLN A 24 23.23 10.30 -8.12
CA GLN A 24 23.45 10.56 -6.71
C GLN A 24 22.70 9.55 -5.85
N GLU A 25 23.28 9.18 -4.71
CA GLU A 25 22.55 8.44 -3.68
C GLU A 25 21.40 9.29 -3.15
N SER A 26 20.21 8.68 -3.08
CA SER A 26 19.04 9.36 -2.52
C SER A 26 19.18 9.41 -0.99
N PRO A 27 19.09 10.60 -0.36
CA PRO A 27 19.16 10.69 1.08
C PRO A 27 17.93 10.03 1.70
N PHE A 28 18.10 9.39 2.85
CA PHE A 28 17.00 8.88 3.66
C PHE A 28 17.14 9.41 5.09
N PRO A 29 16.14 10.13 5.63
CA PRO A 29 14.94 10.65 4.96
C PRO A 29 15.26 11.67 3.85
N SER A 30 14.31 11.83 2.93
CA SER A 30 14.29 12.82 1.85
C SER A 30 13.09 13.77 1.99
N ALA A 31 13.05 14.84 1.19
CA ALA A 31 11.84 15.65 1.06
C ALA A 31 10.67 14.88 0.40
N GLY A 32 10.94 13.76 -0.28
CA GLY A 32 9.93 12.89 -0.87
C GLY A 32 9.11 12.16 0.18
N ASP A 33 9.72 11.82 1.32
CA ASP A 33 9.07 11.09 2.43
C ASP A 33 7.87 11.85 3.01
N LEU A 34 7.90 13.18 2.99
CA LEU A 34 6.74 13.98 3.38
C LEU A 34 5.52 13.66 2.51
N PHE A 35 5.71 13.54 1.19
CA PHE A 35 4.62 13.23 0.27
C PHE A 35 4.17 11.77 0.40
N TYR A 36 5.10 10.83 0.57
CA TYR A 36 4.74 9.42 0.79
C TYR A 36 3.93 9.24 2.07
N VAL A 37 4.35 9.84 3.18
CA VAL A 37 3.60 9.80 4.45
C VAL A 37 2.22 10.44 4.30
N LEU A 38 2.09 11.55 3.57
CA LEU A 38 0.79 12.18 3.28
C LEU A 38 -0.12 11.33 2.39
N ALA A 39 0.42 10.41 1.58
CA ALA A 39 -0.38 9.52 0.77
C ALA A 39 -1.21 8.54 1.62
N TYR A 40 -0.68 8.07 2.74
CA TYR A 40 -1.36 7.10 3.63
C TYR A 40 -2.74 7.55 4.13
N PRO A 41 -2.91 8.73 4.77
CA PRO A 41 -4.23 9.16 5.21
C PRO A 41 -5.21 9.37 4.04
N LEU A 42 -4.72 9.81 2.88
CA LEU A 42 -5.55 9.99 1.68
C LEU A 42 -6.03 8.65 1.10
N VAL A 43 -5.14 7.68 0.96
CA VAL A 43 -5.47 6.32 0.50
C VAL A 43 -6.34 5.62 1.53
N GLY A 44 -5.98 5.66 2.81
CA GLY A 44 -6.77 5.07 3.89
C GLY A 44 -8.20 5.61 3.95
N ALA A 45 -8.37 6.93 3.87
CA ALA A 45 -9.69 7.54 3.81
C ALA A 45 -10.48 7.12 2.56
N ALA A 46 -9.82 6.94 1.42
CA ALA A 46 -10.47 6.44 0.20
C ALA A 46 -10.97 5.00 0.36
N LEU A 47 -10.16 4.11 0.94
CA LEU A 47 -10.54 2.72 1.17
C LEU A 47 -11.71 2.61 2.14
N VAL A 48 -11.71 3.40 3.22
CA VAL A 48 -12.85 3.47 4.16
C VAL A 48 -14.10 3.99 3.45
N GLN A 49 -13.98 5.00 2.58
CA GLN A 49 -15.10 5.47 1.78
C GLN A 49 -15.64 4.42 0.81
N PHE A 50 -14.76 3.64 0.16
CA PHE A 50 -15.20 2.54 -0.67
C PHE A 50 -15.97 1.49 0.13
N LEU A 51 -15.50 1.12 1.33
CA LEU A 51 -16.22 0.21 2.21
C LEU A 51 -17.61 0.75 2.59
N ARG A 52 -17.72 2.05 2.89
CA ARG A 52 -18.99 2.70 3.22
C ARG A 52 -19.94 2.71 2.02
N ALA A 53 -19.48 3.19 0.86
CA ALA A 53 -20.27 3.26 -0.36
C ALA A 53 -20.75 1.86 -0.79
N TYR A 54 -19.89 0.86 -0.65
CA TYR A 54 -20.21 -0.53 -0.94
C TYR A 54 -21.31 -1.06 0.00
N ASN A 55 -21.27 -0.71 1.29
CA ASN A 55 -22.32 -1.04 2.25
C ASN A 55 -23.64 -0.29 2.00
N GLU A 56 -23.57 0.99 1.66
CA GLU A 56 -24.73 1.85 1.37
C GLU A 56 -25.45 1.42 0.08
N ALA A 57 -24.72 0.94 -0.92
CA ALA A 57 -25.27 0.39 -2.16
C ALA A 57 -25.96 -0.98 -1.98
N GLY A 58 -26.03 -1.51 -0.75
CA GLY A 58 -26.75 -2.75 -0.43
C GLY A 58 -26.04 -4.02 -0.89
N TYR A 59 -24.75 -3.94 -1.25
CA TYR A 59 -24.01 -5.13 -1.63
C TYR A 59 -23.81 -6.08 -0.43
N PRO A 60 -23.68 -7.40 -0.66
CA PRO A 60 -23.50 -8.37 0.42
C PRO A 60 -22.16 -8.20 1.15
N MET A 61 -22.19 -7.59 2.34
CA MET A 61 -21.04 -7.48 3.25
C MET A 61 -20.63 -8.80 3.92
N GLY A 62 -21.47 -9.84 3.82
CA GLY A 62 -21.37 -11.05 4.62
C GLY A 62 -21.92 -10.88 6.04
N SER A 63 -21.94 -11.98 6.79
CA SER A 63 -22.49 -11.97 8.15
C SER A 63 -21.63 -11.10 9.09
N ARG A 64 -22.20 -10.67 10.22
CA ARG A 64 -21.44 -9.91 11.24
C ARG A 64 -20.26 -10.73 11.76
N THR A 65 -20.46 -12.03 11.99
CA THR A 65 -19.43 -12.97 12.44
C THR A 65 -18.31 -13.10 11.41
N GLU A 66 -18.64 -13.31 10.13
CA GLU A 66 -17.63 -13.40 9.06
C GLU A 66 -16.73 -12.16 8.99
N ARG A 67 -17.33 -10.96 9.11
CA ARG A 67 -16.58 -9.70 9.09
C ARG A 67 -15.70 -9.54 10.32
N ALA A 68 -16.21 -9.89 11.51
CA ALA A 68 -15.44 -9.86 12.73
C ALA A 68 -14.26 -10.84 12.69
N THR A 69 -14.48 -12.06 12.21
CA THR A 69 -13.41 -13.07 12.03
C THR A 69 -12.35 -12.57 11.06
N LEU A 70 -12.74 -12.05 9.89
CA LEU A 70 -11.79 -11.50 8.93
C LEU A 70 -10.96 -10.37 9.54
N LEU A 71 -11.62 -9.41 10.20
CA LEU A 71 -10.93 -8.29 10.85
C LEU A 71 -9.92 -8.78 11.88
N VAL A 72 -10.32 -9.68 12.77
CA VAL A 72 -9.44 -10.24 13.82
C VAL A 72 -8.26 -10.98 13.20
N VAL A 73 -8.51 -11.85 12.22
CA VAL A 73 -7.45 -12.61 11.54
C VAL A 73 -6.48 -11.66 10.85
N THR A 74 -6.98 -10.67 10.09
CA THR A 74 -6.12 -9.70 9.40
C THR A 74 -5.30 -8.88 10.40
N VAL A 75 -5.90 -8.40 11.49
CA VAL A 75 -5.19 -7.64 12.53
C VAL A 75 -4.11 -8.49 13.20
N VAL A 76 -4.40 -9.74 13.54
CA VAL A 76 -3.42 -10.66 14.15
C VAL A 76 -2.27 -10.95 13.20
N VAL A 77 -2.55 -11.22 11.93
CA VAL A 77 -1.51 -11.44 10.90
C VAL A 77 -0.67 -10.18 10.72
N CYS A 78 -1.29 -9.01 10.62
CA CYS A 78 -0.59 -7.73 10.51
C CYS A 78 0.28 -7.45 11.74
N ALA A 79 -0.21 -7.73 12.95
CA ALA A 79 0.58 -7.57 14.18
C ALA A 79 1.79 -8.51 14.22
N ALA A 80 1.62 -9.77 13.80
CA ALA A 80 2.72 -10.73 13.71
C ALA A 80 3.78 -10.29 12.68
N LEU A 81 3.34 -9.80 11.51
CA LEU A 81 4.23 -9.24 10.50
C LEU A 81 4.94 -7.98 11.00
N ALA A 82 4.23 -7.07 11.68
CA ALA A 82 4.81 -5.87 12.27
C ALA A 82 5.95 -6.25 13.23
N PHE A 83 5.74 -7.26 14.08
CA PHE A 83 6.78 -7.73 15.00
C PHE A 83 8.05 -8.20 14.25
N ILE A 84 7.88 -9.00 13.19
CA ILE A 84 8.99 -9.52 12.39
C ILE A 84 9.75 -8.38 11.69
N VAL A 85 9.02 -7.45 11.08
CA VAL A 85 9.59 -6.36 10.27
C VAL A 85 10.22 -5.28 11.14
N LEU A 86 9.62 -4.95 12.28
CA LEU A 86 10.11 -3.90 13.18
C LEU A 86 11.28 -4.35 14.05
N ARG A 87 11.43 -5.65 14.31
CA ARG A 87 12.55 -6.17 15.12
C ARG A 87 13.92 -5.69 14.61
N PRO A 88 14.31 -5.86 13.34
CA PRO A 88 15.59 -5.34 12.85
C PRO A 88 15.65 -3.80 12.88
N VAL A 89 14.54 -3.10 12.65
CA VAL A 89 14.49 -1.63 12.69
C VAL A 89 14.82 -1.12 14.10
N VAL A 90 14.19 -1.69 15.13
CA VAL A 90 14.40 -1.30 16.53
C VAL A 90 15.85 -1.57 16.96
N LEU A 91 16.39 -2.73 16.60
CA LEU A 91 17.73 -3.18 16.96
C LEU A 91 18.85 -2.54 16.13
N SER A 92 18.53 -1.85 15.03
CA SER A 92 19.53 -1.19 14.18
C SER A 92 20.16 0.04 14.84
N ASP A 93 21.35 0.42 14.40
CA ASP A 93 22.02 1.66 14.80
C ASP A 93 21.62 2.87 13.92
N LEU A 94 20.46 2.80 13.26
CA LEU A 94 19.97 3.88 12.41
C LEU A 94 19.78 5.18 13.21
N PRO A 95 20.12 6.34 12.62
CA PRO A 95 19.78 7.64 13.17
C PRO A 95 18.29 7.75 13.51
N PRO A 96 17.88 8.56 14.52
CA PRO A 96 16.51 8.60 15.01
C PRO A 96 15.44 8.84 13.92
N ALA A 97 15.71 9.75 12.97
CA ALA A 97 14.77 10.05 11.90
C ALA A 97 14.63 8.89 10.88
N GLN A 98 15.74 8.24 10.54
CA GLN A 98 15.72 7.04 9.68
C GLN A 98 14.97 5.90 10.36
N LYS A 99 15.27 5.65 11.64
CA LYS A 99 14.58 4.63 12.44
C LYS A 99 13.08 4.89 12.55
N ALA A 100 12.68 6.15 12.75
CA ALA A 100 11.28 6.54 12.82
C ALA A 100 10.53 6.26 11.51
N LEU A 101 11.08 6.64 10.36
CA LEU A 101 10.44 6.37 9.07
C LEU A 101 10.48 4.88 8.69
N SER A 102 11.61 4.20 8.92
CA SER A 102 11.70 2.74 8.71
C SER A 102 10.71 1.95 9.57
N ALA A 103 10.25 2.51 10.70
CA ALA A 103 9.15 1.94 11.47
C ALA A 103 7.77 2.41 10.98
N ALA A 104 7.64 3.68 10.60
CA ALA A 104 6.37 4.29 10.20
C ALA A 104 5.80 3.65 8.93
N TYR A 105 6.60 3.48 7.88
CA TYR A 105 6.16 2.89 6.61
C TYR A 105 5.47 1.53 6.81
N PRO A 106 6.15 0.49 7.33
CA PRO A 106 5.52 -0.83 7.49
C PRO A 106 4.32 -0.80 8.45
N LEU A 107 4.31 0.05 9.48
CA LEU A 107 3.15 0.19 10.36
C LEU A 107 1.94 0.78 9.63
N LEU A 108 2.15 1.82 8.83
CA LEU A 108 1.10 2.46 8.05
C LEU A 108 0.60 1.52 6.94
N ASP A 109 1.49 0.74 6.30
CA ASP A 109 1.11 -0.28 5.32
C ASP A 109 0.28 -1.40 5.90
N LEU A 110 0.73 -1.96 7.03
CA LEU A 110 -0.03 -2.99 7.73
C LEU A 110 -1.39 -2.46 8.20
N ALA A 111 -1.49 -1.18 8.58
CA ALA A 111 -2.77 -0.54 8.86
C ALA A 111 -3.65 -0.41 7.60
N LEU A 112 -3.09 -0.07 6.43
CA LEU A 112 -3.80 -0.03 5.15
C LEU A 112 -4.24 -1.42 4.66
N LEU A 113 -3.47 -2.47 4.97
CA LEU A 113 -3.82 -3.84 4.61
C LEU A 113 -5.11 -4.31 5.27
N VAL A 114 -5.52 -3.74 6.42
CA VAL A 114 -6.78 -4.08 7.09
C VAL A 114 -8.00 -3.76 6.22
N PRO A 115 -8.28 -2.49 5.83
CA PRO A 115 -9.38 -2.19 4.92
C PRO A 115 -9.18 -2.80 3.52
N LEU A 116 -7.95 -2.95 3.03
CA LEU A 116 -7.67 -3.62 1.75
C LEU A 116 -8.11 -5.09 1.76
N ALA A 117 -7.81 -5.84 2.81
CA ALA A 117 -8.19 -7.26 2.92
C ALA A 117 -9.72 -7.42 2.94
N ILE A 118 -10.42 -6.51 3.62
CA ILE A 118 -11.88 -6.49 3.66
C ILE A 118 -12.45 -6.20 2.25
N LEU A 119 -11.94 -5.16 1.59
CA LEU A 119 -12.35 -4.81 0.22
C LEU A 119 -12.06 -5.94 -0.77
N LEU A 120 -10.87 -6.53 -0.73
CA LEU A 120 -10.49 -7.66 -1.59
C LEU A 120 -11.44 -8.84 -1.42
N ARG A 121 -11.76 -9.23 -0.17
CA ARG A 121 -12.74 -10.30 0.06
C ARG A 121 -14.11 -9.95 -0.51
N MET A 122 -14.55 -8.72 -0.34
CA MET A 122 -15.83 -8.25 -0.86
C MET A 122 -15.84 -8.29 -2.38
N THR A 123 -14.86 -7.68 -3.04
CA THR A 123 -14.73 -7.68 -4.50
C THR A 123 -14.58 -9.10 -5.06
N TRP A 124 -13.90 -10.00 -4.35
CA TRP A 124 -13.74 -11.40 -4.72
C TRP A 124 -15.06 -12.17 -4.77
N ARG A 125 -16.11 -11.75 -4.04
CA ARG A 125 -17.45 -12.34 -4.14
C ARG A 125 -18.16 -12.00 -5.46
N PHE A 126 -17.71 -10.97 -6.17
CA PHE A 126 -18.21 -10.55 -7.49
C PHE A 126 -17.28 -11.00 -8.63
N ARG A 127 -16.42 -11.99 -8.36
CA ARG A 127 -15.54 -12.55 -9.39
C ARG A 127 -16.39 -13.04 -10.57
N GLY A 128 -15.95 -12.72 -11.78
CA GLY A 128 -16.69 -13.00 -13.02
C GLY A 128 -17.37 -11.79 -13.63
N GLY A 129 -17.69 -10.76 -12.82
CA GLY A 129 -18.15 -9.46 -13.32
C GLY A 129 -16.99 -8.58 -13.78
N SER A 130 -17.18 -7.83 -14.87
CA SER A 130 -16.16 -6.96 -15.46
C SER A 130 -15.65 -5.89 -14.47
N VAL A 131 -16.56 -5.31 -13.68
CA VAL A 131 -16.28 -4.31 -12.63
C VAL A 131 -15.49 -4.93 -11.47
N GLY A 132 -15.90 -6.11 -11.01
CA GLY A 132 -15.20 -6.83 -9.93
C GLY A 132 -13.75 -7.16 -10.30
N THR A 133 -13.52 -7.61 -11.53
CA THR A 133 -12.16 -7.84 -12.04
C THR A 133 -11.32 -6.57 -12.04
N ALA A 134 -11.87 -5.44 -12.52
CA ALA A 134 -11.14 -4.17 -12.54
C ALA A 134 -10.68 -3.76 -11.12
N TRP A 135 -11.57 -3.83 -10.14
CA TRP A 135 -11.26 -3.48 -8.76
C TRP A 135 -10.32 -4.47 -8.07
N MET A 136 -10.42 -5.77 -8.36
CA MET A 136 -9.44 -6.75 -7.86
C MET A 136 -8.02 -6.39 -8.30
N ILE A 137 -7.84 -6.00 -9.57
CA ILE A 137 -6.53 -5.60 -10.10
C ILE A 137 -6.04 -4.34 -9.38
N VAL A 138 -6.88 -3.32 -9.20
CA VAL A 138 -6.52 -2.08 -8.47
C VAL A 138 -6.08 -2.39 -7.04
N LEU A 139 -6.88 -3.16 -6.29
CA LEU A 139 -6.62 -3.50 -4.90
C LEU A 139 -5.36 -4.36 -4.76
N SER A 140 -5.11 -5.29 -5.69
CA SER A 140 -3.84 -6.03 -5.74
C SER A 140 -2.65 -5.11 -5.92
N GLY A 141 -2.77 -4.05 -6.72
CA GLY A 141 -1.70 -3.06 -6.86
C GLY A 141 -1.37 -2.34 -5.55
N PHE A 142 -2.38 -1.98 -4.74
CA PHE A 142 -2.14 -1.44 -3.39
C PHE A 142 -1.47 -2.45 -2.45
N VAL A 143 -1.79 -3.75 -2.55
CA VAL A 143 -1.09 -4.79 -1.77
C VAL A 143 0.40 -4.85 -2.16
N PHE A 144 0.74 -4.77 -3.45
CA PHE A 144 2.13 -4.73 -3.90
C PHE A 144 2.86 -3.45 -3.47
N MET A 145 2.14 -2.32 -3.39
CA MET A 145 2.69 -1.07 -2.85
C MET A 145 3.12 -1.27 -1.40
N CYS A 146 2.20 -1.75 -0.55
CA CYS A 146 2.50 -2.06 0.85
C CYS A 146 3.63 -3.08 1.00
N ALA A 147 3.70 -4.07 0.13
CA ALA A 147 4.80 -5.04 0.13
C ALA A 147 6.14 -4.38 -0.21
N GLY A 148 6.18 -3.45 -1.15
CA GLY A 148 7.38 -2.68 -1.51
C GLY A 148 7.93 -1.90 -0.31
N ASP A 149 7.06 -1.18 0.40
CA ASP A 149 7.44 -0.39 1.57
C ASP A 149 7.92 -1.26 2.75
N VAL A 150 7.25 -2.38 3.00
CA VAL A 150 7.68 -3.37 4.02
C VAL A 150 9.05 -3.96 3.67
N LEU A 151 9.29 -4.33 2.40
CA LEU A 151 10.58 -4.84 1.94
C LEU A 151 11.68 -3.77 2.04
N PHE A 152 11.37 -2.53 1.67
CA PHE A 152 12.29 -1.40 1.78
C PHE A 152 12.74 -1.18 3.23
N ALA A 153 11.79 -1.09 4.16
CA ALA A 153 12.09 -0.93 5.58
C ALA A 153 12.91 -2.10 6.14
N TYR A 154 12.55 -3.32 5.78
CA TYR A 154 13.22 -4.53 6.24
C TYR A 154 14.66 -4.64 5.72
N PHE A 155 14.89 -4.43 4.41
CA PHE A 155 16.23 -4.49 3.82
C PHE A 155 17.12 -3.34 4.26
N THR A 156 16.57 -2.14 4.42
CA THR A 156 17.28 -0.98 5.00
C THR A 156 17.77 -1.29 6.40
N ALA A 157 16.91 -1.86 7.26
CA ALA A 157 17.29 -2.22 8.62
C ALA A 157 18.36 -3.33 8.70
N LEU A 158 18.44 -4.19 7.69
CA LEU A 158 19.48 -5.21 7.55
C LEU A 158 20.77 -4.68 6.88
N GLY A 159 20.81 -3.43 6.44
CA GLY A 159 21.92 -2.87 5.67
C GLY A 159 22.12 -3.53 4.30
N LYS A 160 21.08 -4.16 3.74
CA LYS A 160 21.15 -4.91 2.46
C LYS A 160 20.65 -4.08 1.28
N THR A 161 21.42 -3.07 0.90
CA THR A 161 21.13 -2.20 -0.26
C THR A 161 21.20 -2.92 -1.61
N GLY A 162 21.83 -4.10 -1.69
CA GLY A 162 21.84 -4.93 -2.91
C GLY A 162 20.48 -5.56 -3.28
N LEU A 163 19.46 -5.45 -2.44
CA LEU A 163 18.13 -6.04 -2.65
C LEU A 163 17.09 -5.04 -3.18
N ASP A 164 17.51 -3.81 -3.46
CA ASP A 164 16.67 -2.74 -4.03
C ASP A 164 15.91 -3.15 -5.31
N PRO A 165 16.45 -4.00 -6.23
CA PRO A 165 15.68 -4.45 -7.38
C PRO A 165 14.35 -5.12 -7.04
N PHE A 166 14.25 -5.84 -5.91
CA PHE A 166 12.99 -6.46 -5.47
C PHE A 166 11.97 -5.42 -5.00
N VAL A 167 12.45 -4.39 -4.31
CA VAL A 167 11.63 -3.26 -3.87
C VAL A 167 11.10 -2.49 -5.09
N HIS A 168 11.96 -2.20 -6.06
CA HIS A 168 11.57 -1.52 -7.30
C HIS A 168 10.58 -2.35 -8.12
N ALA A 169 10.78 -3.67 -8.22
CA ALA A 169 9.86 -4.56 -8.90
C ALA A 169 8.46 -4.54 -8.25
N ALA A 170 8.39 -4.53 -6.91
CA ALA A 170 7.12 -4.42 -6.19
C ALA A 170 6.38 -3.12 -6.53
N TYR A 171 7.09 -1.98 -6.54
CA TYR A 171 6.47 -0.69 -6.92
C TYR A 171 6.04 -0.63 -8.38
N ILE A 172 6.86 -1.14 -9.32
CA ILE A 172 6.50 -1.20 -10.75
C ILE A 172 5.23 -2.04 -10.95
N LEU A 173 5.15 -3.20 -10.31
CA LEU A 173 3.95 -4.04 -10.34
C LEU A 173 2.76 -3.33 -9.71
N ALA A 174 2.94 -2.65 -8.58
CA ALA A 174 1.90 -1.88 -7.91
C ALA A 174 1.28 -0.84 -8.84
N TYR A 175 2.10 0.04 -9.44
CA TYR A 175 1.63 1.07 -10.35
C TYR A 175 1.03 0.49 -11.63
N GLY A 176 1.64 -0.56 -12.19
CA GLY A 176 1.12 -1.24 -13.38
C GLY A 176 -0.26 -1.84 -13.15
N LEU A 177 -0.48 -2.50 -12.01
CA LEU A 177 -1.77 -3.07 -11.63
C LEU A 177 -2.81 -1.97 -11.40
N ILE A 178 -2.50 -0.91 -10.64
CA ILE A 178 -3.43 0.20 -10.41
C ILE A 178 -3.86 0.82 -11.74
N ALA A 179 -2.91 1.10 -12.63
CA ALA A 179 -3.21 1.68 -13.95
C ALA A 179 -4.03 0.73 -14.83
N ALA A 180 -3.70 -0.56 -14.87
CA ALA A 180 -4.43 -1.55 -15.65
C ALA A 180 -5.87 -1.74 -15.16
N GLY A 181 -6.06 -1.83 -13.85
CA GLY A 181 -7.38 -1.93 -13.23
C GLY A 181 -8.25 -0.70 -13.50
N MET A 182 -7.68 0.51 -13.36
CA MET A 182 -8.39 1.75 -13.66
C MET A 182 -8.76 1.90 -15.13
N ARG A 183 -7.87 1.53 -16.05
CA ARG A 183 -8.16 1.53 -17.50
C ARG A 183 -9.33 0.61 -17.82
N ARG A 184 -9.35 -0.59 -17.23
CA ARG A 184 -10.44 -1.54 -17.40
C ARG A 184 -11.75 -0.99 -16.85
N HIS A 185 -11.71 -0.29 -15.72
CA HIS A 185 -12.90 0.34 -15.15
C HIS A 185 -13.44 1.45 -16.05
N LEU A 186 -12.57 2.32 -16.59
CA LEU A 186 -12.97 3.41 -17.49
C LEU A 186 -13.69 2.88 -18.74
N ALA A 187 -13.14 1.84 -19.37
CA ALA A 187 -13.75 1.22 -20.55
C ALA A 187 -15.16 0.64 -20.30
N LEU A 188 -15.52 0.36 -19.04
CA LEU A 188 -16.86 -0.11 -18.66
C LEU A 188 -17.84 1.03 -18.36
N VAL A 189 -17.34 2.23 -18.07
CA VAL A 189 -18.17 3.42 -17.84
C VAL A 189 -18.48 4.11 -19.16
N GLU A 190 -17.60 3.98 -20.14
CA GLU A 190 -17.75 4.53 -21.49
C GLU A 190 -18.61 3.65 -22.43
N SER A 191 -18.92 2.41 -22.02
CA SER A 191 -19.75 1.44 -22.78
C SER A 191 -21.23 1.54 -22.42
#